data_AF-A0A539ELP0-F1
#
_entry.id   AF-A0A539ELP0-F1
#
_cell.length_a   1.000
_cell.length_b   1.000
_cell.length_c   1.000
_cell.angle_alpha   90.00
_cell.angle_beta   90.00
_cell.angle_gamma   90.00
#
_symmetry.space_group_name_H-M   'P 1'
#
loop_
_entity.id
_entity.type
_entity.pdbx_description
1 polymer ?
#
loop_
_entity_poly.entity_id
_entity_poly.type
_entity_poly.pdbx_seq_one_letter_code
_entity_poly.pdbx_strand_id
1 'polypeptide(L)'
;GGRDLYELFRAQVAKAATPEQRDQLVRALAAFRDPALARATADYTMTEAVRPQDFWKPWVVLLRNSAVNKDAWAYLKANWAAIRAKAGPRAAAVIIEGLGGVHDLAIRAEAEAFFSDPANMEPTARRALAQSLEFMAMGANFEARERSAFSAWLKTRYPASRSRRGRVRDATVGRPVRHPRRARSGSGRGGPARGRRRRRR
;
A
#
# COMPACT_ATOMS: atom_id res chain seq x y z
N GLY A 1 -3.38 4.27 5.18
CA GLY A 1 -3.34 3.97 6.62
C GLY A 1 -2.63 5.08 7.34
N GLY A 2 -2.95 5.32 8.60
CA GLY A 2 -2.29 6.31 9.45
C GLY A 2 -1.13 5.72 10.26
N ARG A 3 -0.69 6.46 11.28
CA ARG A 3 0.46 6.10 12.15
C ARG A 3 0.34 4.72 12.79
N ASP A 4 -0.82 4.32 13.26
CA ASP A 4 -0.99 3.03 13.96
C ASP A 4 -0.70 1.84 13.04
N LEU A 5 -1.18 1.92 11.79
CA LEU A 5 -0.90 0.89 10.79
C LEU A 5 0.59 0.87 10.42
N TYR A 6 1.23 2.03 10.36
CA TYR A 6 2.67 2.13 10.11
C TYR A 6 3.48 1.42 11.20
N GLU A 7 3.18 1.69 12.47
CA GLU A 7 3.86 1.07 13.59
C GLU A 7 3.61 -0.44 13.67
N LEU A 8 2.39 -0.89 13.33
CA LEU A 8 2.11 -2.31 13.18
C LEU A 8 3.04 -2.95 12.14
N PHE A 9 3.15 -2.36 10.95
CA PHE A 9 4.02 -2.88 9.89
C PHE A 9 5.49 -2.87 10.34
N ARG A 10 5.95 -1.80 10.99
CA ARG A 10 7.31 -1.68 11.49
C ARG A 10 7.63 -2.77 12.52
N ALA A 11 6.70 -3.03 13.45
CA ALA A 11 6.83 -4.11 14.42
C ALA A 11 6.87 -5.50 13.75
N GLN A 12 6.10 -5.70 12.66
CA GLN A 12 6.12 -6.95 11.91
C GLN A 12 7.42 -7.17 11.14
N VAL A 13 8.10 -6.12 10.66
CA VAL A 13 9.41 -6.26 9.98
C VAL A 13 10.41 -6.98 10.87
N ALA A 14 10.44 -6.67 12.17
CA ALA A 14 11.33 -7.31 13.14
C ALA A 14 10.97 -8.78 13.44
N LYS A 15 9.70 -9.16 13.22
CA LYS A 15 9.15 -10.50 13.49
C LYS A 15 8.99 -11.36 12.24
N ALA A 16 9.41 -10.86 11.07
CA ALA A 16 9.23 -11.56 9.81
C ALA A 16 9.93 -12.92 9.85
N ALA A 17 9.20 -13.97 9.48
CA ALA A 17 9.69 -15.35 9.52
C ALA A 17 10.60 -15.68 8.33
N THR A 18 10.42 -14.98 7.20
CA THR A 18 11.21 -15.19 5.98
C THR A 18 11.75 -13.87 5.41
N PRO A 19 12.84 -13.91 4.62
CA PRO A 19 13.35 -12.76 3.88
C PRO A 19 12.29 -12.12 2.96
N GLU A 20 11.46 -12.92 2.29
CA GLU A 20 10.41 -12.44 1.37
C GLU A 20 9.32 -11.69 2.13
N GLN A 21 8.91 -12.20 3.29
CA GLN A 21 7.95 -11.52 4.15
C GLN A 21 8.52 -10.18 4.65
N ARG A 22 9.79 -10.19 5.07
CA ARG A 22 10.51 -8.98 5.51
C ARG A 22 10.52 -7.94 4.40
N ASP A 23 10.87 -8.35 3.19
CA ASP A 23 10.93 -7.48 2.03
C ASP A 23 9.57 -6.86 1.69
N GLN A 24 8.50 -7.65 1.73
CA GLN A 24 7.15 -7.17 1.50
C GLN A 24 6.77 -6.10 2.53
N LEU A 25 7.08 -6.34 3.80
CA LEU A 25 6.78 -5.40 4.89
C LEU A 25 7.60 -4.11 4.76
N VAL A 26 8.90 -4.18 4.44
CA VAL A 26 9.75 -3.01 4.23
C VAL A 26 9.25 -2.18 3.04
N ARG A 27 8.86 -2.82 1.92
CA ARG A 27 8.25 -2.12 0.79
C ARG A 27 6.92 -1.48 1.17
N ALA A 28 6.11 -2.13 2.01
CA ALA A 28 4.85 -1.57 2.47
C ALA A 28 5.02 -0.34 3.37
N LEU A 29 6.09 -0.25 4.17
CA LEU A 29 6.42 0.98 4.92
C LEU A 29 6.66 2.20 3.99
N ALA A 30 7.17 1.96 2.78
CA ALA A 30 7.41 3.00 1.78
C ALA A 30 6.15 3.41 0.99
N ALA A 31 5.06 2.65 1.10
CA ALA A 31 3.80 2.92 0.39
C ALA A 31 2.85 3.90 1.12
N PHE A 32 3.20 4.32 2.35
CA PHE A 32 2.42 5.30 3.08
C PHE A 32 2.46 6.67 2.38
N ARG A 33 1.33 7.38 2.40
CA ARG A 33 1.14 8.65 1.67
C ARG A 33 1.38 9.89 2.55
N ASP A 34 1.68 9.69 3.82
CA ASP A 34 1.97 10.75 4.78
C ASP A 34 3.48 11.09 4.69
N PRO A 35 3.86 12.35 4.42
CA PRO A 35 5.26 12.76 4.33
C PRO A 35 6.08 12.46 5.59
N ALA A 36 5.50 12.58 6.78
CA ALA A 36 6.19 12.28 8.03
C ALA A 36 6.48 10.77 8.16
N LEU A 37 5.60 9.92 7.65
CA LEU A 37 5.82 8.47 7.61
C LEU A 37 6.81 8.07 6.52
N ALA A 38 6.78 8.74 5.36
CA ALA A 38 7.78 8.55 4.31
C ALA A 38 9.19 8.93 4.82
N ARG A 39 9.30 10.05 5.56
CA ARG A 39 10.53 10.45 6.24
C ARG A 39 10.98 9.40 7.26
N ALA A 40 10.07 8.93 8.11
CA ALA A 40 10.38 7.87 9.08
C ALA A 40 10.88 6.58 8.40
N THR A 41 10.34 6.23 7.22
CA THR A 41 10.82 5.10 6.43
C THR A 41 12.22 5.36 5.86
N ALA A 42 12.48 6.54 5.30
CA ALA A 42 13.80 6.92 4.81
C ALA A 42 14.85 6.84 5.93
N ASP A 43 14.55 7.39 7.11
CA ASP A 43 15.41 7.31 8.30
C ASP A 43 15.60 5.85 8.75
N TYR A 44 14.55 5.03 8.72
CA TYR A 44 14.65 3.61 9.03
C TYR A 44 15.62 2.87 8.08
N THR A 45 15.65 3.21 6.79
CA THR A 45 16.60 2.62 5.85
C THR A 45 18.06 2.85 6.24
N MET A 46 18.35 3.97 6.92
CA MET A 46 19.69 4.34 7.35
C MET A 46 20.16 3.59 8.60
N THR A 47 19.27 2.90 9.32
CA THR A 47 19.63 2.09 10.51
C THR A 47 20.21 0.72 10.15
N GLU A 48 20.99 0.11 11.06
CA GLU A 48 21.54 -1.25 10.91
C GLU A 48 20.47 -2.35 10.70
N ALA A 49 19.19 -2.05 10.95
CA ALA A 49 18.10 -2.97 10.67
C ALA A 49 17.95 -3.26 9.16
N VAL A 50 18.36 -2.35 8.28
CA VAL A 50 18.28 -2.55 6.82
C VAL A 50 19.66 -2.86 6.27
N ARG A 51 19.81 -4.07 5.75
CA ARG A 51 21.06 -4.57 5.17
C ARG A 51 21.37 -3.84 3.85
N PRO A 52 22.65 -3.59 3.51
CA PRO A 52 23.05 -2.93 2.27
C PRO A 52 22.39 -3.45 0.99
N GLN A 53 22.32 -4.77 0.81
CA GLN A 53 21.73 -5.41 -0.38
C GLN A 53 20.20 -5.25 -0.49
N ASP A 54 19.52 -4.96 0.63
CA ASP A 54 18.08 -4.76 0.70
C ASP A 54 17.71 -3.27 0.72
N PHE A 55 18.72 -2.40 0.85
CA PHE A 55 18.57 -0.96 1.06
C PHE A 55 17.76 -0.28 -0.05
N TRP A 56 17.95 -0.70 -1.31
CA TRP A 56 17.25 -0.11 -2.46
C TRP A 56 15.74 -0.36 -2.47
N LYS A 57 15.25 -1.44 -1.82
CA LYS A 57 13.86 -1.90 -1.90
C LYS A 57 12.85 -0.83 -1.46
N PRO A 58 12.96 -0.22 -0.26
CA PRO A 58 12.08 0.88 0.15
C PRO A 58 12.28 2.15 -0.70
N TRP A 59 13.51 2.45 -1.14
CA TRP A 59 13.81 3.65 -1.93
C TRP A 59 13.10 3.67 -3.28
N VAL A 60 13.09 2.54 -4.00
CA VAL A 60 12.35 2.43 -5.27
C VAL A 60 10.86 2.69 -5.06
N VAL A 61 10.28 2.25 -3.94
CA VAL A 61 8.85 2.48 -3.65
C VAL A 61 8.60 3.93 -3.23
N LEU A 62 9.45 4.50 -2.36
CA LEU A 62 9.35 5.89 -1.92
C LEU A 62 9.38 6.87 -3.10
N LEU A 63 10.34 6.70 -4.01
CA LEU A 63 10.50 7.56 -5.17
C LEU A 63 9.31 7.48 -6.14
N ARG A 64 8.70 6.28 -6.29
CA ARG A 64 7.56 6.07 -7.19
C ARG A 64 6.21 6.44 -6.58
N ASN A 65 6.17 6.71 -5.27
CA ASN A 65 4.96 7.08 -4.57
C ASN A 65 4.65 8.57 -4.80
N SER A 66 3.75 8.87 -5.74
CA SER A 66 3.40 10.24 -6.14
C SER A 66 2.87 11.13 -5.01
N ALA A 67 2.48 10.56 -3.87
CA ALA A 67 2.08 11.34 -2.70
C ALA A 67 3.25 11.95 -1.92
N VAL A 68 4.46 11.36 -2.04
CA VAL A 68 5.64 11.72 -1.21
C VAL A 68 6.94 11.72 -2.01
N ASN A 69 6.90 11.53 -3.34
CA ASN A 69 8.09 11.40 -4.18
C ASN A 69 9.00 12.63 -4.13
N LYS A 70 8.43 13.83 -3.98
CA LYS A 70 9.17 15.08 -3.83
C LYS A 70 9.96 15.11 -2.53
N ASP A 71 9.32 14.73 -1.42
CA ASP A 71 9.98 14.64 -0.11
C ASP A 71 11.06 13.55 -0.10
N ALA A 72 10.77 12.39 -0.69
CA ALA A 72 11.72 11.28 -0.82
C ALA A 72 12.93 11.66 -1.68
N TRP A 73 12.70 12.33 -2.82
CA TRP A 73 13.77 12.80 -3.69
C TRP A 73 14.63 13.88 -3.02
N ALA A 74 14.02 14.83 -2.32
CA ALA A 74 14.74 15.85 -1.56
C ALA A 74 15.62 15.22 -0.47
N TYR A 75 15.09 14.24 0.28
CA TYR A 75 15.88 13.48 1.25
C TYR A 75 17.05 12.79 0.57
N LEU A 76 16.79 12.05 -0.52
CA LEU A 76 17.78 11.26 -1.21
C LEU A 76 18.96 12.12 -1.64
N LYS A 77 18.70 13.25 -2.31
CA LYS A 77 19.75 14.19 -2.73
C LYS A 77 20.57 14.70 -1.55
N ALA A 78 19.90 15.13 -0.48
CA ALA A 78 20.57 15.67 0.70
C ALA A 78 21.46 14.65 1.43
N ASN A 79 21.16 13.36 1.30
CA ASN A 79 21.86 12.28 2.02
C ASN A 79 22.59 11.32 1.08
N TRP A 80 22.76 11.69 -0.20
CA TRP A 80 23.15 10.74 -1.24
C TRP A 80 24.51 10.10 -1.00
N ALA A 81 25.49 10.86 -0.51
CA ALA A 81 26.81 10.32 -0.17
C ALA A 81 26.72 9.22 0.91
N ALA A 82 25.93 9.45 1.98
CA ALA A 82 25.72 8.47 3.04
C ALA A 82 24.90 7.25 2.53
N ILE A 83 23.89 7.51 1.70
CA ILE A 83 23.10 6.47 1.03
C ILE A 83 24.00 5.57 0.19
N ARG A 84 24.84 6.15 -0.68
CA ARG A 84 25.77 5.39 -1.53
C ARG A 84 26.76 4.58 -0.71
N ALA A 85 27.35 5.18 0.32
CA ALA A 85 28.31 4.51 1.19
C ALA A 85 27.69 3.27 1.85
N LYS A 86 26.45 3.36 2.32
CA LYS A 86 25.73 2.24 2.94
C LYS A 86 25.21 1.21 1.93
N ALA A 87 24.59 1.67 0.84
CA ALA A 87 23.94 0.82 -0.14
C ALA A 87 24.97 -0.01 -0.94
N GLY A 88 26.16 0.55 -1.16
CA GLY A 88 27.15 0.01 -2.07
C GLY A 88 26.75 0.14 -3.55
N PRO A 89 27.65 -0.19 -4.48
CA PRO A 89 27.49 0.13 -5.90
C PRO A 89 26.23 -0.47 -6.52
N ARG A 90 25.95 -1.75 -6.22
CA ARG A 90 24.83 -2.48 -6.81
C ARG A 90 23.49 -1.85 -6.42
N ALA A 91 23.27 -1.57 -5.13
CA ALA A 91 22.00 -1.02 -4.67
C ALA A 91 21.86 0.47 -5.06
N ALA A 92 22.95 1.23 -5.08
CA ALA A 92 22.95 2.59 -5.64
C ALA A 92 22.50 2.60 -7.11
N ALA A 93 23.01 1.67 -7.93
CA ALA A 93 22.57 1.52 -9.31
C ALA A 93 21.08 1.16 -9.43
N VAL A 94 20.54 0.29 -8.56
CA VAL A 94 19.09 -0.02 -8.54
C VAL A 94 18.27 1.21 -8.17
N ILE A 95 18.74 2.05 -7.24
CA ILE A 95 18.03 3.28 -6.86
C ILE A 95 17.93 4.23 -8.06
N ILE A 96 19.02 4.40 -8.79
CA ILE A 96 19.06 5.22 -10.01
C ILE A 96 18.12 4.63 -11.07
N GLU A 97 18.16 3.33 -11.31
CA GLU A 97 17.25 2.63 -12.24
C GLU A 97 15.77 2.79 -11.81
N GLY A 98 15.51 2.78 -10.50
CA GLY A 98 14.17 2.94 -9.94
C GLY A 98 13.51 4.27 -10.25
N LEU A 99 14.29 5.31 -10.62
CA LEU A 99 13.76 6.60 -11.04
C LEU A 99 12.89 6.50 -12.30
N GLY A 100 13.11 5.50 -13.15
CA GLY A 100 12.31 5.30 -14.37
C GLY A 100 10.80 5.17 -14.10
N GLY A 101 10.40 4.77 -12.90
CA GLY A 101 8.99 4.70 -12.50
C GLY A 101 8.41 5.99 -11.92
N VAL A 102 9.14 7.11 -11.95
CA VAL A 102 8.73 8.39 -11.38
C VAL A 102 8.20 9.30 -12.49
N HIS A 103 6.90 9.58 -12.47
CA HIS A 103 6.22 10.35 -13.52
C HIS A 103 6.14 11.85 -13.17
N ASP A 104 7.26 12.47 -12.80
CA ASP A 104 7.36 13.90 -12.47
C ASP A 104 8.51 14.54 -13.24
N LEU A 105 8.19 15.52 -14.11
CA LEU A 105 9.17 16.17 -14.99
C LEU A 105 10.15 17.08 -14.23
N ALA A 106 9.76 17.62 -13.07
CA ALA A 106 10.67 18.41 -12.24
C ALA A 106 11.72 17.49 -11.61
N ILE A 107 11.29 16.34 -11.05
CA ILE A 107 12.22 15.33 -10.53
C ILE A 107 13.13 14.80 -11.65
N ARG A 108 12.61 14.61 -12.88
CA ARG A 108 13.42 14.21 -14.04
C ARG A 108 14.57 15.19 -14.28
N ALA A 109 14.26 16.48 -14.41
CA ALA A 109 15.27 17.50 -14.68
C ALA A 109 16.29 17.61 -13.55
N GLU A 110 15.83 17.53 -12.30
CA GLU A 110 16.71 17.52 -11.14
C GLU A 110 17.61 16.27 -11.09
N ALA A 111 17.10 15.10 -11.45
CA ALA A 111 17.90 13.87 -11.49
C ALA A 111 18.97 13.92 -12.58
N GLU A 112 18.61 14.41 -13.77
CA GLU A 112 19.55 14.63 -14.88
C GLU A 112 20.69 15.56 -14.44
N ALA A 113 20.37 16.70 -13.82
CA ALA A 113 21.37 17.62 -13.30
C ALA A 113 22.20 17.01 -12.16
N PHE A 114 21.55 16.36 -11.19
CA PHE A 114 22.21 15.81 -10.01
C PHE A 114 23.25 14.73 -10.35
N PHE A 115 22.92 13.81 -11.27
CA PHE A 115 23.80 12.73 -11.69
C PHE A 115 24.75 13.10 -12.85
N SER A 116 24.69 14.33 -13.36
CA SER A 116 25.73 14.85 -14.27
C SER A 116 27.07 15.04 -13.56
N ASP A 117 27.05 15.25 -12.23
CA ASP A 117 28.24 15.28 -11.39
C ASP A 117 28.79 13.84 -11.18
N PRO A 118 30.03 13.56 -11.58
CA PRO A 118 30.68 12.27 -11.34
C PRO A 118 30.70 11.84 -9.86
N ALA A 119 30.72 12.78 -8.90
CA ALA A 119 30.67 12.49 -7.47
C ALA A 119 29.32 11.89 -7.04
N ASN A 120 28.24 12.20 -7.76
CA ASN A 120 26.90 11.66 -7.50
C ASN A 120 26.61 10.42 -8.35
N MET A 121 27.26 10.27 -9.50
CA MET A 121 27.02 9.14 -10.40
C MET A 121 27.64 7.84 -9.89
N GLU A 122 26.88 6.75 -10.01
CA GLU A 122 27.41 5.38 -9.91
C GLU A 122 27.79 4.91 -11.33
N PRO A 123 29.08 4.64 -11.64
CA PRO A 123 29.53 4.37 -13.01
C PRO A 123 28.77 3.25 -13.71
N THR A 124 28.41 2.20 -12.96
CA THR A 124 27.65 1.05 -13.47
C THR A 124 26.20 1.39 -13.83
N ALA A 125 25.69 2.54 -13.36
CA ALA A 125 24.31 2.98 -13.55
C ALA A 125 24.12 3.96 -14.72
N ARG A 126 25.18 4.39 -15.43
CA ARG A 126 25.07 5.43 -16.47
C ARG A 126 24.01 5.11 -17.54
N ARG A 127 24.02 3.87 -18.05
CA ARG A 127 23.01 3.41 -19.02
C ARG A 127 21.62 3.35 -18.40
N ALA A 128 21.51 2.85 -17.17
CA ALA A 128 20.25 2.76 -16.45
C ALA A 128 19.65 4.15 -16.16
N LEU A 129 20.48 5.15 -15.86
CA LEU A 129 20.03 6.54 -15.70
C LEU A 129 19.43 7.06 -17.01
N ALA A 130 20.13 6.92 -18.13
CA ALA A 130 19.64 7.39 -19.43
C ALA A 130 18.25 6.80 -19.75
N GLN A 131 18.11 5.47 -19.59
CA GLN A 131 16.82 4.79 -19.77
C GLN A 131 15.77 5.27 -18.76
N SER A 132 16.16 5.49 -17.51
CA SER A 132 15.24 5.99 -16.48
C SER A 132 14.70 7.37 -16.84
N LEU A 133 15.56 8.30 -17.28
CA LEU A 133 15.14 9.64 -17.69
C LEU A 133 14.19 9.63 -18.90
N GLU A 134 14.37 8.67 -19.82
CA GLU A 134 13.43 8.42 -20.92
C GLU A 134 12.08 7.91 -20.39
N PHE A 135 12.07 6.88 -19.52
CA PHE A 135 10.84 6.35 -18.92
C PHE A 135 10.08 7.39 -18.11
N MET A 136 10.77 8.24 -17.34
CA MET A 136 10.16 9.34 -16.60
C MET A 136 9.44 10.32 -17.53
N ALA A 137 10.10 10.73 -18.62
CA ALA A 137 9.51 11.62 -19.62
C ALA A 137 8.30 10.97 -20.31
N MET A 138 8.43 9.72 -20.73
CA MET A 138 7.34 8.97 -21.36
C MET A 138 6.12 8.85 -20.43
N GLY A 139 6.34 8.45 -19.17
CA GLY A 139 5.28 8.27 -18.18
C GLY A 139 4.56 9.58 -17.84
N ALA A 140 5.30 10.66 -17.61
CA ALA A 140 4.72 11.97 -17.31
C ALA A 140 3.94 12.54 -18.51
N ASN A 141 4.47 12.43 -19.73
CA ASN A 141 3.80 12.91 -20.94
C ASN A 141 2.56 12.07 -21.28
N PHE A 142 2.62 10.76 -21.06
CA PHE A 142 1.46 9.89 -21.19
C PHE A 142 0.36 10.28 -20.20
N GLU A 143 0.71 10.46 -18.93
CA GLU A 143 -0.25 10.89 -17.91
C GLU A 143 -0.88 12.24 -18.26
N ALA A 144 -0.08 13.23 -18.68
CA ALA A 144 -0.58 14.54 -19.07
C ALA A 144 -1.58 14.47 -20.24
N ARG A 145 -1.30 13.66 -21.26
CA ARG A 145 -2.16 13.51 -22.44
C ARG A 145 -3.46 12.76 -22.14
N GLU A 146 -3.37 11.65 -21.40
CA GLU A 146 -4.50 10.73 -21.24
C GLU A 146 -5.39 11.04 -20.03
N ARG A 147 -4.92 11.80 -19.03
CA ARG A 147 -5.63 12.01 -17.76
C ARG A 147 -7.08 12.47 -17.95
N SER A 148 -7.29 13.50 -18.77
CA SER A 148 -8.61 14.11 -18.95
C SER A 148 -9.59 13.15 -19.65
N ALA A 149 -9.17 12.54 -20.75
CA ALA A 149 -9.97 11.60 -21.51
C ALA A 149 -10.32 10.35 -20.67
N PHE A 150 -9.34 9.79 -19.96
CA PHE A 150 -9.55 8.64 -19.10
C PHE A 150 -10.47 8.95 -17.91
N SER A 151 -10.31 10.12 -17.28
CA SER A 151 -11.20 10.56 -16.20
C SER A 151 -12.66 10.72 -16.68
N ALA A 152 -12.86 11.29 -17.87
CA ALA A 152 -14.18 11.40 -18.47
C ALA A 152 -14.79 10.02 -18.75
N TRP A 153 -14.02 9.11 -19.35
CA TRP A 153 -14.46 7.74 -19.61
C TRP A 153 -14.89 7.01 -18.33
N LEU A 154 -14.11 7.12 -17.25
CA LEU A 154 -14.45 6.52 -15.95
C LEU A 154 -15.75 7.07 -15.38
N LYS A 155 -15.96 8.40 -15.43
CA LYS A 155 -17.19 9.04 -14.94
C LYS A 155 -18.42 8.60 -15.73
N THR A 156 -18.28 8.43 -17.04
CA THR A 156 -19.35 7.95 -17.92
C THR A 156 -19.68 6.48 -17.65
N ARG A 157 -18.68 5.62 -17.44
CA ARG A 157 -18.88 4.16 -17.29
C ARG A 157 -19.26 3.73 -15.88
N TYR A 158 -18.77 4.46 -14.88
CA TYR A 158 -19.00 4.23 -13.45
C TYR A 158 -19.50 5.52 -12.80
N PRO A 159 -20.70 6.01 -13.18
CA PRO A 159 -21.29 7.16 -12.51
C PRO A 159 -21.38 6.83 -11.02
N ALA A 160 -20.99 7.77 -10.16
CA ALA A 160 -21.03 7.57 -8.71
C ALA A 160 -22.41 7.02 -8.34
N SER A 161 -22.46 5.78 -7.84
CA SER A 161 -23.70 5.17 -7.39
C SER A 161 -24.31 6.12 -6.38
N ARG A 162 -25.48 6.71 -6.70
CA ARG A 162 -26.28 7.48 -5.73
C ARG A 162 -26.26 6.67 -4.45
N SER A 163 -25.68 7.25 -3.40
CA SER A 163 -25.61 6.63 -2.09
C SER A 163 -26.97 6.02 -1.77
N ARG A 164 -27.02 4.75 -1.39
CA ARG A 164 -28.19 4.16 -0.71
C ARG A 164 -28.42 4.93 0.60
N ARG A 165 -28.94 6.15 0.53
CA ARG A 165 -29.67 6.81 1.62
C ARG A 165 -31.15 6.60 1.29
N GLY A 166 -31.84 5.89 2.16
CA GLY A 166 -33.29 5.70 2.05
C GLY A 166 -33.74 4.24 1.95
N ARG A 167 -33.45 3.44 2.98
CA ARG A 167 -34.44 2.47 3.48
C ARG A 167 -34.18 2.19 4.96
N VAL A 168 -34.36 3.22 5.79
CA VAL A 168 -34.80 2.95 7.16
C VAL A 168 -36.27 2.55 7.00
N ARG A 169 -36.55 1.26 7.06
CA ARG A 169 -37.93 0.79 7.29
C ARG A 169 -38.21 1.10 8.76
N ASP A 170 -39.02 2.13 8.94
CA ASP A 170 -39.68 2.45 10.18
C ASP A 170 -40.44 1.19 10.64
N ALA A 171 -39.95 0.56 11.71
CA ALA A 171 -40.55 -0.63 12.30
C ALA A 171 -41.27 -0.22 13.58
N THR A 172 -42.39 0.49 13.41
CA THR A 172 -43.33 0.79 14.50
C THR A 172 -44.43 -0.27 14.50
N VAL A 173 -44.29 -1.22 15.44
CA VAL A 173 -45.33 -1.85 16.26
C VAL A 173 -46.67 -2.27 15.62
N GLY A 174 -46.88 -3.60 15.57
CA GLY A 174 -48.08 -4.25 16.14
C GLY A 174 -49.19 -4.74 15.19
N ARG A 175 -49.35 -6.07 15.08
CA ARG A 175 -50.61 -6.84 15.35
C ARG A 175 -50.47 -8.35 15.04
N PRO A 176 -51.32 -9.21 15.64
CA PRO A 176 -50.95 -10.58 16.01
C PRO A 176 -51.24 -11.62 14.93
N VAL A 177 -50.46 -12.70 14.95
CA VAL A 177 -50.60 -13.87 14.07
C VAL A 177 -51.78 -14.73 14.53
N ARG A 178 -52.78 -14.90 13.65
CA ARG A 178 -53.84 -15.90 13.78
C ARG A 178 -53.30 -17.28 13.40
N HIS A 179 -53.52 -18.28 14.26
CA HIS A 179 -53.20 -19.68 13.98
C HIS A 179 -54.12 -20.26 12.89
N PRO A 180 -53.57 -21.07 11.96
CA PRO A 180 -54.38 -21.77 10.96
C PRO A 180 -54.98 -23.07 11.54
N ARG A 181 -56.28 -23.28 11.27
CA ARG A 181 -56.96 -24.57 11.38
C ARG A 181 -56.53 -25.48 10.22
N ARG A 182 -56.15 -26.73 10.49
CA ARG A 182 -56.40 -27.86 9.58
C ARG A 182 -56.61 -29.17 10.34
N ALA A 183 -57.29 -30.07 9.62
CA ALA A 183 -58.17 -31.16 10.06
C ALA A 183 -57.54 -32.36 10.79
N ARG A 184 -58.45 -33.11 11.43
CA ARG A 184 -58.35 -34.45 12.05
C ARG A 184 -57.71 -35.53 11.15
N SER A 185 -56.95 -36.45 11.75
CA SER A 185 -57.26 -37.91 11.80
C SER A 185 -56.21 -38.72 12.59
N GLY A 186 -56.68 -39.77 13.31
CA GLY A 186 -55.92 -40.93 13.83
C GLY A 186 -55.20 -40.75 15.18
N SER A 187 -55.75 -41.07 16.35
CA SER A 187 -56.03 -42.39 16.97
C SER A 187 -54.81 -43.22 17.41
N GLY A 188 -54.64 -43.40 18.73
CA GLY A 188 -53.75 -44.39 19.37
C GLY A 188 -53.03 -43.81 20.60
N ARG A 189 -53.69 -43.69 21.76
CA ARG A 189 -53.82 -44.65 22.89
C ARG A 189 -52.51 -45.12 23.53
N GLY A 190 -52.44 -44.91 24.86
CA GLY A 190 -51.50 -45.50 25.84
C GLY A 190 -50.37 -44.55 26.19
N GLY A 191 -50.16 -44.06 27.41
CA GLY A 191 -50.43 -44.56 28.76
C GLY A 191 -49.16 -44.28 29.59
N PRO A 192 -49.22 -43.87 30.87
CA PRO A 192 -48.19 -43.03 31.50
C PRO A 192 -47.34 -43.74 32.57
N ALA A 193 -46.10 -43.28 32.81
CA ALA A 193 -45.40 -43.36 34.11
C ALA A 193 -44.12 -42.52 34.05
N ARG A 194 -44.02 -41.39 34.76
CA ARG A 194 -43.52 -41.25 36.15
C ARG A 194 -42.13 -41.86 36.40
N GLY A 195 -41.19 -41.03 36.85
CA GLY A 195 -40.01 -41.47 37.60
C GLY A 195 -38.73 -40.68 37.32
N ARG A 196 -38.62 -39.45 37.85
CA ARG A 196 -37.63 -39.08 38.89
C ARG A 196 -36.16 -39.38 38.57
N ARG A 197 -35.41 -38.27 38.44
CA ARG A 197 -34.14 -37.94 39.13
C ARG A 197 -33.07 -39.06 39.22
N ARG A 198 -31.87 -38.76 38.72
CA ARG A 198 -30.73 -38.34 39.57
C ARG A 198 -29.52 -37.90 38.75
N ARG A 199 -28.94 -36.78 39.19
CA ARG A 199 -27.59 -36.30 38.90
C ARG A 199 -26.53 -37.31 39.33
N ARG A 200 -25.40 -37.29 38.63
CA ARG A 200 -23.98 -37.43 39.02
C ARG A 200 -23.24 -37.89 37.76
N ARG A 201 -22.03 -37.47 37.43
CA ARG A 201 -21.06 -36.57 38.03
C ARG A 201 -20.09 -36.21 36.90
#